data_AF-A0A341EMS7-F1
#
_entry.id   AF-A0A341EMS7-F1
#
_cell.length_a   1.000
_cell.length_b   1.000
_cell.length_c   1.000
_cell.angle_alpha   90.00
_cell.angle_beta   90.00
_cell.angle_gamma   90.00
#
_symmetry.space_group_name_H-M   'P 1'
#
loop_
_entity.id
_entity.type
_entity.pdbx_description
1 polymer ?
#
loop_
_entity_poly.entity_id
_entity_poly.type
_entity_poly.pdbx_seq_one_letter_code
_entity_poly.pdbx_strand_id
1 'polypeptide(L)'
;MTYYTRQPFQKAASGAEIERLLHHLPTVAQLAEEPWVEGFAKSVLKQSRRRGWSPSPRQLPVMRQLVNALFTRTDGGADDIQMIED
;
A
#
# COMPACT_ATOMS: atom_id res chain seq x y z
N MET A 1 2.65 -32.90 -15.38
CA MET A 1 1.41 -32.28 -14.88
C MET A 1 1.80 -31.08 -14.02
N THR A 2 2.01 -29.91 -14.62
CA THR A 2 2.41 -28.70 -13.88
C THR A 2 1.16 -28.04 -13.32
N TYR A 3 1.02 -28.06 -11.99
CA TYR A 3 -0.05 -27.35 -11.30
C TYR A 3 0.25 -25.85 -11.38
N TYR A 4 -0.32 -25.18 -12.38
CA TYR A 4 -0.47 -23.73 -12.31
C TYR A 4 -1.50 -23.45 -11.22
N THR A 5 -1.01 -23.25 -10.00
CA THR A 5 -1.77 -22.66 -8.90
C THR A 5 -2.48 -21.44 -9.46
N ARG A 6 -3.81 -21.49 -9.53
CA ARG A 6 -4.65 -20.34 -9.90
C ARG A 6 -4.31 -19.23 -8.93
N GLN A 7 -3.57 -18.23 -9.41
CA GLN A 7 -3.34 -17.00 -8.68
C GLN A 7 -4.74 -16.42 -8.40
N PRO A 8 -5.17 -16.27 -7.13
CA PRO A 8 -6.48 -15.72 -6.86
C PRO A 8 -6.53 -14.36 -7.52
N PHE A 9 -7.49 -14.16 -8.43
CA PHE A 9 -7.73 -12.87 -9.06
C PHE A 9 -8.08 -11.90 -7.94
N GLN A 10 -7.07 -11.14 -7.50
CA GLN A 10 -7.23 -10.13 -6.46
C GLN A 10 -8.26 -9.13 -6.98
N LYS A 11 -9.27 -8.83 -6.16
CA LYS A 11 -10.33 -7.88 -6.49
C LYS A 11 -9.70 -6.57 -6.94
N ALA A 12 -10.08 -6.12 -8.14
CA ALA A 12 -9.66 -4.83 -8.66
C ALA A 12 -9.99 -3.74 -7.63
N ALA A 13 -9.04 -2.84 -7.36
CA ALA A 13 -9.25 -1.74 -6.44
C ALA A 13 -10.15 -0.68 -7.06
N SER A 14 -11.01 -0.08 -6.23
CA SER A 14 -11.76 1.11 -6.63
C SER A 14 -10.82 2.32 -6.74
N GLY A 15 -11.24 3.36 -7.46
CA GLY A 15 -10.48 4.61 -7.53
C GLY A 15 -10.15 5.19 -6.15
N ALA A 16 -11.16 5.24 -5.27
CA ALA A 16 -11.00 5.71 -3.89
C ALA A 16 -10.01 4.86 -3.07
N GLU A 17 -9.98 3.55 -3.28
CA GLU A 17 -8.99 2.67 -2.64
C GLU A 17 -7.57 2.98 -3.13
N ILE A 18 -7.40 3.15 -4.45
CA ILE A 18 -6.11 3.50 -5.04
C ILE A 18 -5.63 4.86 -4.51
N GLU A 19 -6.51 5.86 -4.44
CA GLU A 19 -6.22 7.18 -3.90
C GLU A 19 -5.76 7.10 -2.43
N ARG A 20 -6.48 6.34 -1.59
CA ARG A 20 -6.08 6.09 -0.20
C ARG A 20 -4.70 5.44 -0.12
N LEU A 21 -4.43 4.42 -0.93
CA LEU A 21 -3.12 3.75 -0.93
C LEU A 21 -2.00 4.72 -1.34
N LEU A 22 -2.22 5.51 -2.40
CA LEU A 22 -1.27 6.52 -2.87
C LEU A 22 -1.04 7.64 -1.85
N HIS A 23 -2.05 8.01 -1.08
CA HIS A 23 -1.94 9.00 -0.01
C HIS A 23 -0.96 8.57 1.09
N HIS A 24 -0.94 7.28 1.46
CA HIS A 24 -0.09 6.77 2.54
C HIS A 24 1.30 6.26 2.09
N LEU A 25 1.47 5.96 0.80
CA LEU A 25 2.75 5.47 0.26
C LEU A 25 3.97 6.40 0.48
N PRO A 26 3.86 7.75 0.53
CA PRO A 26 4.98 8.61 0.89
C PRO A 26 5.47 8.34 2.31
N THR A 27 4.56 8.14 3.27
CA THR A 27 4.90 7.80 4.66
C THR A 27 5.55 6.42 4.74
N VAL A 28 5.04 5.44 3.98
CA VAL A 28 5.69 4.13 3.85
C VAL A 28 7.13 4.28 3.37
N ALA A 29 7.38 5.10 2.35
CA ALA A 29 8.73 5.32 1.84
C ALA A 29 9.65 6.00 2.86
N GLN A 30 9.13 6.93 3.66
CA GLN A 30 9.91 7.64 4.68
C GLN A 30 10.25 6.78 5.89
N LEU A 31 9.36 5.86 6.28
CA LEU A 31 9.51 4.99 7.46
C LEU A 31 10.07 3.60 7.13
N ALA A 32 10.36 3.32 5.85
CA ALA A 32 10.89 2.05 5.40
C ALA A 32 12.28 1.80 5.98
N GLU A 33 12.42 0.74 6.77
CA GLU A 33 13.73 0.24 7.21
C GLU A 33 14.43 -0.55 6.09
N GLU A 34 13.63 -1.19 5.24
CA GLU A 34 14.11 -2.02 4.13
C GLU A 34 14.23 -1.21 2.83
N PRO A 35 15.42 -1.14 2.19
CA PRO A 35 15.64 -0.37 0.96
C PRO A 35 14.71 -0.76 -0.20
N TRP A 36 14.32 -2.04 -0.24
CA TRP A 36 13.37 -2.52 -1.24
C TRP A 36 11.99 -1.88 -1.08
N VAL A 37 11.51 -1.71 0.16
CA VAL A 37 10.19 -1.11 0.44
C VAL A 37 10.17 0.36 0.03
N GLU A 38 11.22 1.10 0.39
CA GLU A 38 11.40 2.50 -0.03
C GLU A 38 11.40 2.63 -1.56
N GLY A 39 12.23 1.81 -2.23
CA GLY A 39 12.35 1.79 -3.69
C GLY A 39 11.02 1.45 -4.37
N PHE A 40 10.30 0.46 -3.85
CA PHE A 40 8.97 0.08 -4.33
C PHE A 40 8.00 1.25 -4.22
N ALA A 41 7.85 1.83 -3.02
CA ALA A 41 6.92 2.93 -2.77
C ALA A 41 7.22 4.15 -3.65
N LYS A 42 8.49 4.56 -3.76
CA LYS A 42 8.92 5.64 -4.65
C LYS A 42 8.61 5.36 -6.12
N SER A 43 8.80 4.10 -6.56
CA SER A 43 8.51 3.71 -7.95
C SER A 43 7.02 3.84 -8.28
N VAL A 44 6.14 3.43 -7.36
CA VAL A 44 4.68 3.53 -7.52
C VAL A 44 4.25 5.00 -7.55
N LEU A 45 4.74 5.82 -6.60
CA LEU A 45 4.46 7.26 -6.55
C LEU A 45 4.91 7.99 -7.82
N LYS A 46 6.04 7.59 -8.41
CA LYS A 46 6.49 8.17 -9.68
C LYS A 46 5.56 7.78 -10.83
N GLN A 47 5.13 6.53 -10.89
CA GLN A 47 4.28 6.02 -11.97
C GLN A 47 2.84 6.55 -11.87
N SER A 48 2.31 6.73 -10.67
CA SER A 48 0.93 7.19 -10.42
C SER A 48 0.63 8.59 -10.96
N ARG A 49 1.67 9.38 -11.23
CA ARG A 49 1.54 10.71 -11.86
C ARG A 49 1.18 10.64 -13.35
N ARG A 50 1.27 9.47 -13.98
CA ARG A 50 0.94 9.29 -15.40
C ARG A 50 -0.57 9.25 -15.59
N ARG A 51 -1.08 9.99 -16.58
CA ARG A 51 -2.51 9.98 -16.93
C ARG A 51 -2.97 8.57 -17.29
N GLY A 52 -4.06 8.12 -16.69
CA GLY A 52 -4.62 6.78 -16.93
C GLY A 52 -3.82 5.64 -16.30
N TRP A 53 -2.86 5.94 -15.42
CA TRP A 53 -2.15 4.90 -14.68
C TRP A 53 -3.10 4.14 -13.74
N SER A 54 -2.91 2.84 -13.68
CA SER A 54 -3.49 1.96 -12.68
C SER A 54 -2.41 1.02 -12.14
N PRO A 55 -2.44 0.66 -10.85
CA PRO A 55 -1.49 -0.29 -10.31
C PRO A 55 -1.70 -1.65 -10.96
N SER A 56 -0.60 -2.35 -11.25
CA SER A 56 -0.69 -3.71 -11.77
C SER A 56 -1.34 -4.65 -10.73
N PRO A 57 -1.96 -5.76 -11.18
CA PRO A 57 -2.55 -6.75 -10.28
C PRO A 57 -1.58 -7.31 -9.23
N ARG A 58 -0.26 -7.24 -9.49
CA ARG A 58 0.79 -7.65 -8.55
C ARG A 58 1.22 -6.53 -7.60
N GLN A 59 1.13 -5.27 -8.02
CA GLN A 59 1.47 -4.13 -7.16
C GLN A 59 0.41 -3.92 -6.09
N LEU A 60 -0.87 -4.10 -6.42
CA LEU A 60 -1.98 -3.78 -5.53
C LEU A 60 -1.93 -4.53 -4.18
N PRO A 61 -1.70 -5.85 -4.12
CA PRO A 61 -1.54 -6.56 -2.84
C PRO A 61 -0.37 -6.05 -2.01
N VAL A 62 0.75 -5.71 -2.66
CA VAL A 62 1.94 -5.16 -2.00
C VAL A 62 1.64 -3.79 -1.41
N MET A 63 0.97 -2.91 -2.17
CA MET A 63 0.54 -1.60 -1.67
C MET A 63 -0.36 -1.74 -0.44
N ARG A 64 -1.35 -2.64 -0.47
CA ARG A 64 -2.23 -2.92 0.67
C ARG A 64 -1.44 -3.40 1.89
N GLN A 65 -0.53 -4.36 1.71
CA GLN A 65 0.30 -4.89 2.79
C GLN A 65 1.16 -3.80 3.44
N LEU A 66 1.85 -2.99 2.64
CA LEU A 66 2.72 -1.93 3.15
C LEU A 66 1.94 -0.83 3.89
N VAL A 67 0.80 -0.42 3.34
CA VAL A 67 -0.06 0.59 3.98
C VAL A 67 -0.70 0.02 5.24
N ASN A 68 -1.11 -1.25 5.27
CA ASN A 68 -1.61 -1.87 6.50
C ASN A 68 -0.52 -1.96 7.56
N ALA A 69 0.70 -2.34 7.19
CA ALA A 69 1.84 -2.40 8.11
C ALA A 69 2.16 -1.04 8.75
N LEU A 70 1.92 0.06 8.03
CA LEU A 70 2.05 1.41 8.58
C LEU A 70 1.15 1.61 9.80
N PHE A 71 -0.12 1.19 9.71
CA PHE A 71 -1.06 1.30 10.83
C PHE A 71 -0.79 0.27 11.92
N THR A 72 -0.31 -0.92 11.57
CA THR A 72 0.06 -1.94 12.56
C THR A 72 1.27 -1.53 13.40
N ARG A 73 2.23 -0.81 12.80
CA ARG A 73 3.40 -0.31 13.53
C ARG A 73 3.03 0.80 14.51
N THR A 74 1.99 1.57 14.23
CA THR A 74 1.51 2.63 15.13
C THR A 74 0.78 2.06 16.34
N ASP A 75 0.04 0.94 16.21
CA ASP A 75 -0.68 0.35 17.35
C ASP A 75 0.22 -0.29 18.42
N GLY A 76 1.45 -0.69 18.04
CA GLY A 76 2.43 -1.23 18.98
C GLY A 76 3.26 -0.20 19.76
N GLY A 77 3.03 1.11 19.54
CA GLY A 77 3.90 2.16 20.07
C GLY A 77 3.27 3.55 20.21
N ALA A 78 1.94 3.66 20.27
CA ALA A 78 1.25 4.90 20.59
C ALA A 78 0.05 4.63 21.50
N ASP A 79 0.31 4.81 22.80
CA ASP A 79 -0.60 5.55 23.68
C ASP A 79 -1.18 6.76 22.89
N ASP A 80 -2.46 7.09 23.12
CA ASP A 80 -3.20 8.20 22.50
C ASP A 80 -3.69 8.07 21.03
N ILE A 81 -4.67 7.18 20.81
CA ILE A 81 -5.79 7.54 19.92
C ILE A 81 -7.01 7.80 20.83
N GLN A 82 -7.09 8.98 21.42
CA GLN A 82 -8.35 9.43 22.01
C GLN A 82 -9.36 9.64 20.87
N MET A 83 -10.35 8.74 20.82
CA MET A 83 -11.66 9.02 20.24
C MET A 83 -12.17 10.34 20.83
N ILE A 84 -12.23 11.39 20.01
CA ILE A 84 -13.09 12.54 20.33
C ILE A 84 -14.48 12.18 19.78
N GLU A 85 -15.35 11.73 20.68
CA GLU A 85 -16.80 11.92 20.56
C GLU A 85 -17.11 13.33 21.09
N ASP A 86 -17.58 14.20 20.19
CA ASP A 86 -18.62 15.23 20.45
C ASP A 86 -19.35 15.56 19.14
#